data_AF-A0A7K1YBF1-F1
#
_entry.id   AF-A0A7K1YBF1-F1
#
_cell.length_a   1.000
_cell.length_b   1.000
_cell.length_c   1.000
_cell.angle_alpha   90.00
_cell.angle_beta   90.00
_cell.angle_gamma   90.00
#
_symmetry.space_group_name_H-M   'P 1'
#
loop_
_entity.id
_entity.type
_entity.pdbx_description
1 polymer ?
#
loop_
_entity_poly.entity_id
_entity_poly.type
_entity_poly.pdbx_seq_one_letter_code
_entity_poly.pdbx_strand_id
1 'polypeptide(L)'
;MSKSIIEFLIHIQTETGFILKSSADKSFDDLLNDSIWQRAVIRSLEVIGETAKKIDSDFRLKHSKVEWIAMSKMRDKLIHHYFESIALLISDLKNSEHG
;
A
#
# COMPACT_ATOMS: atom_id res chain seq x y z
N MET A 1 23.56 9.63 8.11
CA MET A 1 22.86 10.90 7.83
C MET A 1 21.38 10.67 8.07
N SER A 2 20.71 11.47 8.90
CA SER A 2 19.25 11.39 8.99
C SER A 2 18.67 11.86 7.66
N LYS A 3 17.74 11.09 7.08
CA LYS A 3 17.04 11.52 5.87
C LYS A 3 16.26 12.79 6.20
N SER A 4 16.30 13.77 5.30
CA SER A 4 15.50 14.98 5.48
C SER A 4 14.01 14.64 5.34
N ILE A 5 13.15 15.42 6.00
CA ILE A 5 11.70 15.27 5.85
C ILE A 5 11.23 15.38 4.39
N ILE A 6 11.95 16.14 3.57
CA ILE A 6 11.69 16.31 2.14
C ILE A 6 11.85 14.97 1.41
N GLU A 7 12.89 14.18 1.74
CA GLU A 7 13.07 12.85 1.14
C GLU A 7 11.91 11.91 1.47
N PHE A 8 11.39 11.98 2.70
CA PHE A 8 10.21 11.20 3.08
C PHE A 8 8.96 11.60 2.28
N LEU A 9 8.75 12.89 2.09
CA LEU A 9 7.63 13.38 1.28
C LEU A 9 7.76 12.97 -0.20
N ILE A 10 8.97 13.04 -0.75
CA ILE A 10 9.26 12.60 -2.13
C ILE A 10 8.97 11.10 -2.29
N HIS A 11 9.37 10.27 -1.33
CA HIS A 11 9.05 8.84 -1.36
C HIS A 11 7.54 8.60 -1.35
N ILE A 12 6.80 9.23 -0.43
CA ILE A 12 5.34 9.09 -0.37
C ILE A 12 4.69 9.53 -1.69
N GLN A 13 5.12 10.67 -2.23
CA GLN A 13 4.61 11.20 -3.50
C GLN A 13 4.90 10.25 -4.67
N THR A 14 6.12 9.71 -4.74
CA THR A 14 6.56 8.81 -5.82
C THR A 14 5.71 7.54 -5.84
N GLU A 15 5.56 6.89 -4.67
CA GLU A 15 4.79 5.66 -4.55
C GLU A 15 3.28 5.89 -4.80
N THR A 16 2.74 7.01 -4.31
CA THR A 16 1.35 7.38 -4.60
C THR A 16 1.14 7.63 -6.09
N GLY A 17 2.09 8.32 -6.75
CA GLY A 17 2.05 8.56 -8.19
C GLY A 17 2.15 7.28 -9.00
N PHE A 18 2.98 6.32 -8.59
CA PHE A 18 3.05 4.99 -9.21
C PHE A 18 1.72 4.24 -9.11
N ILE A 19 1.10 4.19 -7.92
CA ILE A 19 -0.18 3.52 -7.72
C ILE A 19 -1.24 4.14 -8.64
N LEU A 20 -1.43 5.47 -8.59
CA LEU A 20 -2.42 6.18 -9.38
C LEU A 20 -2.22 5.99 -10.89
N LYS A 21 -0.96 6.08 -11.37
CA LYS A 21 -0.65 5.90 -12.79
C LYS A 21 -0.87 4.46 -13.24
N SER A 22 -0.47 3.49 -12.43
CA SER A 22 -0.58 2.07 -12.78
C SER A 22 -2.01 1.54 -12.71
N SER A 23 -2.88 2.20 -11.94
CA SER A 23 -4.30 1.87 -11.77
C SER A 23 -5.26 2.64 -12.69
N ALA A 24 -4.79 3.63 -13.45
CA ALA A 24 -5.65 4.56 -14.20
C ALA A 24 -6.66 3.85 -15.14
N ASP A 25 -6.20 2.78 -15.80
CA ASP A 25 -7.00 2.00 -16.75
C ASP A 25 -7.21 0.55 -16.28
N LYS A 26 -7.06 0.28 -14.98
CA LYS A 26 -7.18 -1.06 -14.41
C LYS A 26 -8.28 -1.13 -13.36
N SER A 27 -9.03 -2.22 -13.41
CA SER A 27 -10.02 -2.56 -12.41
C SER A 27 -9.39 -3.22 -11.18
N PHE A 28 -10.21 -3.44 -10.16
CA PHE A 28 -9.82 -4.25 -9.03
C PHE A 28 -9.60 -5.72 -9.40
N ASP A 29 -10.38 -6.26 -10.34
CA ASP A 29 -10.22 -7.64 -10.80
C ASP A 29 -8.88 -7.82 -11.54
N ASP A 30 -8.43 -6.81 -12.28
CA ASP A 30 -7.08 -6.82 -12.88
C ASP A 30 -5.99 -6.90 -11.81
N LEU A 31 -6.20 -6.28 -10.64
CA LEU A 31 -5.27 -6.37 -9.52
C LEU A 31 -5.26 -7.77 -8.94
N LEU A 32 -6.43 -8.40 -8.80
CA LEU A 32 -6.54 -9.77 -8.30
C LEU A 32 -5.89 -10.80 -9.23
N ASN A 33 -5.95 -10.57 -10.53
CA ASN A 33 -5.46 -11.50 -11.55
C ASN A 33 -3.99 -11.26 -11.97
N ASP A 34 -3.41 -10.09 -11.64
CA ASP A 34 -2.00 -9.77 -11.92
C ASP A 34 -1.16 -9.80 -10.63
N SER A 35 -0.51 -10.95 -10.38
CA SER A 35 0.35 -11.14 -9.20
C SER A 35 1.55 -10.19 -9.13
N ILE A 36 2.05 -9.68 -10.27
CA ILE A 36 3.17 -8.74 -10.30
C ILE A 36 2.65 -7.36 -9.90
N TRP A 37 1.52 -6.94 -10.46
CA TRP A 37 0.91 -5.66 -10.11
C TRP A 37 0.47 -5.63 -8.64
N GLN A 38 -0.11 -6.73 -8.14
CA GLN A 38 -0.39 -6.91 -6.70
C GLN A 38 0.83 -6.66 -5.83
N ARG A 39 1.95 -7.32 -6.12
CA ARG A 39 3.20 -7.16 -5.36
C ARG A 39 3.73 -5.74 -5.45
N ALA A 40 3.63 -5.11 -6.61
CA ALA A 40 4.06 -3.72 -6.80
C ALA A 40 3.22 -2.75 -5.96
N VAL A 41 1.89 -2.87 -6.00
CA VAL A 41 0.98 -2.03 -5.20
C VAL A 41 1.21 -2.24 -3.70
N ILE A 42 1.31 -3.50 -3.25
CA ILE A 42 1.61 -3.82 -1.84
C ILE A 42 2.93 -3.18 -1.42
N ARG A 43 3.98 -3.33 -2.23
CA ARG A 43 5.30 -2.77 -1.94
C ARG A 43 5.26 -1.23 -1.83
N SER A 44 4.55 -0.56 -2.72
CA SER A 44 4.37 0.89 -2.68
C SER A 44 3.66 1.33 -1.40
N LEU A 45 2.60 0.61 -0.99
CA LEU A 45 1.88 0.91 0.25
C LEU A 45 2.73 0.68 1.51
N GLU A 46 3.60 -0.34 1.52
CA GLU A 46 4.58 -0.56 2.60
C GLU A 46 5.54 0.62 2.72
N VAL A 47 6.12 1.08 1.61
CA VAL A 47 7.06 2.21 1.58
C VAL A 47 6.38 3.49 2.08
N ILE A 48 5.14 3.75 1.63
CA ILE A 48 4.35 4.89 2.12
C ILE A 48 4.16 4.81 3.64
N GLY A 49 3.72 3.65 4.14
CA GLY A 49 3.45 3.47 5.57
C GLY A 49 4.70 3.56 6.45
N GLU A 50 5.81 2.96 6.03
CA GLU A 50 7.09 3.05 6.73
C GLU A 50 7.61 4.49 6.77
N THR A 51 7.49 5.20 5.64
CA THR A 51 7.94 6.58 5.51
C THR A 51 7.08 7.52 6.34
N ALA A 52 5.75 7.36 6.35
CA ALA A 52 4.84 8.15 7.17
C ALA A 52 5.12 8.01 8.68
N LYS A 53 5.61 6.84 9.14
CA LYS A 53 6.02 6.64 10.54
C LYS A 53 7.27 7.42 10.94
N LYS A 54 8.17 7.68 9.97
CA LYS A 54 9.44 8.37 10.20
C LYS A 54 9.31 9.90 10.22
N ILE A 55 8.13 10.43 9.88
CA ILE A 55 7.84 11.86 9.93
C ILE A 55 7.53 12.27 11.37
N ASP A 56 8.22 13.30 11.85
CA ASP A 56 8.09 13.81 13.22
C ASP A 56 6.66 14.26 13.56
N SER A 57 6.27 14.12 14.83
CA SER A 57 4.94 14.47 15.31
C SER A 57 4.58 15.92 15.03
N ASP A 58 5.52 16.85 15.22
CA ASP A 58 5.27 18.29 15.05
C ASP A 58 4.91 18.62 13.60
N PHE A 59 5.54 17.96 12.64
CA PHE A 59 5.19 18.11 11.24
C PHE A 59 3.81 17.53 10.94
N ARG A 60 3.52 16.32 11.46
CA ARG A 60 2.20 15.69 11.28
C ARG A 60 1.07 16.53 11.87
N LEU A 61 1.29 17.16 13.01
CA LEU A 61 0.33 18.07 13.65
C LEU A 61 0.10 19.34 12.84
N LYS A 62 1.17 19.95 12.31
CA LYS A 62 1.07 21.11 11.40
C LYS A 62 0.33 20.78 10.10
N HIS A 63 0.41 19.53 9.65
CA HIS A 63 -0.23 19.04 8.43
C HIS A 63 -1.33 18.02 8.74
N SER A 64 -2.21 18.31 9.69
CA SER A 64 -3.27 17.40 10.17
C SER A 64 -4.33 17.02 9.13
N LYS A 65 -4.43 17.76 8.02
CA LYS A 65 -5.29 17.40 6.87
C LYS A 65 -4.83 16.14 6.13
N VAL A 66 -3.57 15.75 6.31
CA VAL A 66 -3.01 14.53 5.72
C VAL A 66 -3.18 13.40 6.72
N GLU A 67 -3.69 12.27 6.25
CA GLU A 67 -4.02 11.09 7.06
C GLU A 67 -2.78 10.26 7.44
N TRP A 68 -1.82 10.86 8.14
CA TRP A 68 -0.54 10.22 8.50
C TRP A 68 -0.72 8.92 9.28
N ILE A 69 -1.69 8.90 10.21
CA ILE A 69 -1.97 7.73 11.04
C ILE A 69 -2.53 6.61 10.16
N ALA A 70 -3.46 6.91 9.26
CA ALA A 70 -3.99 5.92 8.33
C ALA A 70 -2.87 5.33 7.46
N MET A 71 -1.99 6.18 6.90
CA MET A 71 -0.85 5.74 6.11
C MET A 71 0.07 4.80 6.89
N SER A 72 0.42 5.18 8.13
CA SER A 72 1.28 4.36 9.00
C SER A 72 0.67 2.99 9.35
N LYS A 73 -0.66 2.91 9.39
CA LYS A 73 -1.41 1.68 9.73
C LYS A 73 -1.82 0.87 8.50
N MET A 74 -1.53 1.34 7.28
CA MET A 74 -1.93 0.63 6.06
C MET A 74 -1.37 -0.78 5.99
N ARG A 75 -0.14 -1.01 6.44
CA ARG A 75 0.44 -2.36 6.51
C ARG A 75 -0.44 -3.31 7.31
N ASP A 76 -0.89 -2.87 8.49
CA ASP A 76 -1.67 -3.73 9.38
C ASP A 76 -3.05 -4.01 8.77
N LYS A 77 -3.65 -3.05 8.04
CA LYS A 77 -4.90 -3.27 7.29
C LYS A 77 -4.74 -4.17 6.06
N LEU A 78 -3.64 -4.04 5.32
CA LEU A 78 -3.35 -4.87 4.14
C LEU A 78 -3.11 -6.33 4.53
N ILE A 79 -2.38 -6.56 5.62
CA ILE A 79 -2.13 -7.91 6.13
C ILE A 79 -3.42 -8.55 6.66
N HIS A 80 -4.23 -7.79 7.41
CA HIS A 80 -5.43 -8.38 8.04
C HIS A 80 -6.64 -8.54 7.12
N HIS A 81 -6.88 -7.62 6.17
CA HIS A 81 -8.11 -7.68 5.35
C HIS A 81 -7.88 -8.13 3.91
N TYR A 82 -6.71 -7.86 3.33
CA TYR A 82 -6.44 -8.20 1.93
C TYR A 82 -5.82 -9.61 1.80
N PHE A 83 -4.86 -9.95 2.66
CA PHE A 83 -4.20 -11.25 2.58
C PHE A 83 -5.07 -12.42 3.01
N GLU A 84 -5.96 -12.26 4.00
CA GLU A 84 -6.91 -13.31 4.37
C GLU A 84 -7.89 -13.59 3.22
N SER A 85 -8.47 -12.56 2.61
CA SER A 85 -9.39 -12.72 1.48
C SER A 85 -8.72 -13.23 0.20
N ILE A 86 -7.49 -12.80 -0.11
CA ILE A 86 -6.74 -13.31 -1.27
C ILE A 86 -6.28 -14.76 -1.04
N ALA A 87 -5.81 -15.10 0.17
CA ALA A 87 -5.40 -16.46 0.49
C ALA A 87 -6.59 -17.43 0.48
N LEU A 88 -7.75 -17.01 0.98
CA LEU A 88 -8.99 -17.77 0.91
C LEU A 88 -9.44 -17.97 -0.55
N LEU A 89 -9.42 -16.92 -1.38
CA LEU A 89 -9.78 -17.01 -2.80
C LEU A 89 -8.83 -17.95 -3.57
N ILE A 90 -7.52 -17.87 -3.32
CA ILE A 90 -6.53 -18.78 -3.95
C ILE A 90 -6.73 -20.23 -3.47
N SER A 91 -7.09 -20.42 -2.21
CA SER A 91 -7.40 -21.74 -1.67
C SER A 91 -8.65 -22.33 -2.32
N ASP A 92 -9.71 -21.53 -2.47
CA ASP A 92 -10.97 -21.96 -3.07
C ASP A 92 -10.80 -22.30 -4.57
N LEU A 93 -10.05 -21.49 -5.32
CA LEU A 93 -9.74 -21.77 -6.73
C LEU A 93 -8.93 -23.06 -6.94
N LYS A 94 -7.97 -23.35 -6.05
CA LYS A 94 -7.19 -24.59 -6.10
C LYS A 94 -8.02 -25.83 -5.77
N ASN A 95 -9.03 -25.70 -4.91
CA ASN A 95 -9.92 -26.79 -4.53
C ASN A 95 -11.01 -27.06 -5.58
N SER A 96 -11.34 -26.09 -6.43
CA SER A 96 -12.32 -26.25 -7.52
C SER A 96 -11.78 -26.93 -8.79
N GLU A 97 -10.46 -27.08 -8.95
CA GLU A 97 -9.86 -27.76 -10.11
C GLU A 97 -9.64 -29.28 -9.90
N HIS A 98 -10.00 -29.82 -8.73
CA HIS A 98 -9.87 -31.25 -8.39
C HIS A 98 -11.21 -31.93 -8.07
N GLY A 99 -12.33 -31.39 -8.56
CA GLY A 99 -13.69 -31.94 -8.41
C GLY A 99 -14.33 -32.31 -9.73
#